data_AF-A0A8S1V6S8-F1
#
_entry.id   AF-A0A8S1V6S8-F1
#
_cell.length_a   1.000
_cell.length_b   1.000
_cell.length_c   1.000
_cell.angle_alpha   90.00
_cell.angle_beta   90.00
_cell.angle_gamma   90.00
#
_symmetry.space_group_name_H-M   'P 1'
#
loop_
_entity.id
_entity.type
_entity.pdbx_description
1 polymer ?
#
loop_
_entity_poly.entity_id
_entity_poly.type
_entity_poly.pdbx_seq_one_letter_code
_entity_poly.pdbx_strand_id
1 'polypeptide(L)'
;MTFCVLFIILGAAMGQLKIQTPIKMEEFPDILNANYSVANFGHIPYGKRMIAQLFVPPVDLEKDKDLKLCEQVTFSVGMQYYQPSGDKWLIVRRGDCPFTRKAINAQNAKAKLLIIVDNRDEKVESIMMADDGNGYQIDIPSILISKSDGEKILAFLSKSNSRYLIGSVEFKQNQTSNLTNVLFGFNIENKDTFKLINEFRPIYQELQGYLNFTIFYEVLRCLSCEAGNWKTENQDCLGGGRYCQFDPNGVAFGTGSDVLREQLRQSCIWKYNSELWWSYMNHFTKKCTKENEYDSCFEKFVKPEEKLAIEVCIKDSYINSVDKEKGENIILEEHFRLRYQSGIIFYPGVSINNVAYRGNIEASEIKEAICAALIDKPEACEDEQISFEPNRQIENSYFWLIVVVCTLSVLFILFIVFIYRRQMNESMQKNIREQVSQQVNNYVRFYESRSEK
;
A
#
# COMPACT_ATOMS: atom_id res chain seq x y z
N MET A 1 -17.89 3.63 46.59
CA MET A 1 -18.29 2.40 45.88
C MET A 1 -17.47 2.36 44.60
N THR A 2 -16.36 1.63 44.64
CA THR A 2 -15.29 1.68 43.65
C THR A 2 -15.68 0.81 42.45
N PHE A 3 -16.16 1.42 41.37
CA PHE A 3 -16.43 0.69 40.12
C PHE A 3 -15.10 0.37 39.44
N CYS A 4 -14.64 -0.87 39.63
CA CYS A 4 -13.55 -1.45 38.89
C CYS A 4 -14.07 -1.77 37.48
N VAL A 5 -13.82 -0.87 36.51
CA VAL A 5 -14.14 -1.12 35.10
C VAL A 5 -13.16 -2.17 34.58
N LEU A 6 -13.61 -3.42 34.57
CA LEU A 6 -12.91 -4.52 33.94
C LEU A 6 -12.93 -4.28 32.43
N PHE A 7 -11.82 -3.79 31.88
CA PHE A 7 -11.62 -3.72 30.42
C PHE A 7 -11.56 -5.14 29.87
N ILE A 8 -12.69 -5.63 29.38
CA ILE A 8 -12.72 -6.78 28.47
C ILE A 8 -12.25 -6.25 27.12
N ILE A 9 -10.94 -6.28 26.89
CA ILE A 9 -10.40 -6.24 25.54
C ILE A 9 -10.84 -7.57 24.91
N LEU A 10 -12.00 -7.55 24.25
CA LEU A 10 -12.34 -8.56 23.25
C LEU A 10 -11.29 -8.41 22.15
N GLY A 11 -10.17 -9.10 22.32
CA GLY A 11 -9.19 -9.25 21.26
C GLY A 11 -9.93 -9.86 20.08
N ALA A 12 -10.15 -9.07 19.03
CA ALA A 12 -10.57 -9.62 17.75
C ALA A 12 -9.53 -10.71 17.44
N ALA A 13 -9.99 -11.96 17.36
CA ALA A 13 -9.11 -13.07 17.09
C ALA A 13 -8.57 -12.88 15.67
N MET A 14 -7.37 -12.30 15.57
CA MET A 14 -6.58 -12.36 14.34
C MET A 14 -6.48 -13.83 13.94
N GLY A 15 -6.40 -14.10 12.63
CA GLY A 15 -6.22 -15.47 12.16
C GLY A 15 -5.00 -16.13 12.82
N GLN A 16 -4.88 -17.45 12.71
CA GLN A 16 -3.65 -18.14 13.12
C GLN A 16 -2.81 -18.43 11.90
N LEU A 17 -1.50 -18.22 12.02
CA LEU A 17 -0.52 -18.74 11.08
C LEU A 17 -0.40 -20.23 11.35
N LYS A 18 -0.72 -21.04 10.35
CA LYS A 18 -0.60 -22.51 10.41
C LYS A 18 0.62 -22.93 9.59
N ILE A 19 1.47 -23.72 10.19
CA ILE A 19 2.70 -24.23 9.56
C ILE A 19 2.72 -25.74 9.70
N GLN A 20 2.99 -26.43 8.60
CA GLN A 20 3.08 -27.88 8.58
C GLN A 20 4.20 -28.34 7.65
N THR A 21 4.70 -29.55 7.90
CA THR A 21 5.61 -30.22 6.97
C THR A 21 4.81 -30.83 5.81
N PRO A 22 5.38 -30.94 4.60
CA PRO A 22 4.71 -31.58 3.47
C PRO A 22 4.48 -33.08 3.70
N ILE A 23 5.33 -33.71 4.52
CA ILE A 23 5.26 -35.10 4.96
C ILE A 23 5.41 -35.08 6.48
N LYS A 24 4.66 -35.90 7.23
CA LYS A 24 4.80 -35.98 8.69
C LYS A 24 6.24 -36.30 9.08
N MET A 25 6.80 -35.52 10.00
CA MET A 25 8.16 -35.71 10.52
C MET A 25 8.12 -35.66 12.04
N GLU A 26 8.75 -36.62 12.73
CA GLU A 26 8.77 -36.65 14.20
C GLU A 26 9.39 -35.39 14.83
N GLU A 27 10.25 -34.69 14.08
CA GLU A 27 10.97 -33.51 14.53
C GLU A 27 10.16 -32.20 14.50
N PHE A 28 8.95 -32.21 13.94
CA PHE A 28 8.08 -31.04 13.85
C PHE A 28 6.63 -31.44 14.19
N PRO A 29 5.88 -30.62 14.95
CA PRO A 29 4.47 -30.93 15.21
C PRO A 29 3.69 -31.08 13.90
N ASP A 30 2.68 -31.95 13.88
CA ASP A 30 1.82 -32.16 12.70
C ASP A 30 1.31 -30.82 12.13
N ILE A 31 0.90 -29.89 13.00
CA ILE A 31 0.59 -28.50 12.68
C ILE A 31 1.08 -27.61 13.82
N LEU A 32 1.90 -26.62 13.51
CA LEU A 32 2.22 -25.51 14.39
C LEU A 32 1.24 -24.37 14.14
N ASN A 33 0.54 -23.93 15.18
CA ASN A 33 -0.30 -22.73 15.14
C ASN A 33 0.42 -21.62 15.89
N ALA A 34 0.65 -20.49 15.22
CA ALA A 34 1.23 -19.29 15.82
C ALA A 34 0.24 -18.14 15.72
N ASN A 35 0.09 -17.40 16.81
CA ASN A 35 -0.54 -16.08 16.76
C ASN A 35 0.39 -15.10 16.05
N TYR A 36 -0.19 -14.10 15.39
CA TYR A 36 0.57 -13.08 14.69
C TYR A 36 -0.06 -11.70 14.84
N SER A 37 0.74 -10.65 14.62
CA SER A 37 0.24 -9.30 14.33
C SER A 37 0.57 -8.91 12.89
N VAL A 38 -0.27 -8.06 12.29
CA VAL A 38 -0.12 -7.57 10.91
C VAL A 38 0.55 -6.19 10.92
N ALA A 39 1.39 -5.92 9.92
CA ALA A 39 2.05 -4.63 9.79
C ALA A 39 1.11 -3.49 9.36
N ASN A 40 1.43 -2.26 9.75
CA ASN A 40 0.74 -1.04 9.29
C ASN A 40 1.20 -0.57 7.91
N PHE A 41 1.69 -1.47 7.08
CA PHE A 41 2.19 -1.21 5.73
C PHE A 41 2.05 -2.49 4.91
N GLY A 42 2.19 -2.36 3.60
CA GLY A 42 1.94 -3.45 2.68
C GLY A 42 0.47 -3.58 2.31
N HIS A 43 0.23 -4.23 1.17
CA HIS A 43 -1.09 -4.72 0.80
C HIS A 43 -1.46 -5.91 1.69
N ILE A 44 -2.57 -5.78 2.44
CA ILE A 44 -3.08 -6.84 3.29
C ILE A 44 -4.33 -7.43 2.63
N PRO A 45 -4.29 -8.69 2.15
CA PRO A 45 -5.39 -9.27 1.39
C PRO A 45 -6.52 -9.75 2.33
N TYR A 46 -7.28 -8.80 2.89
CA TYR A 46 -8.35 -9.08 3.84
C TYR A 46 -9.43 -9.98 3.24
N GLY A 47 -9.94 -10.91 4.06
CA GLY A 47 -10.91 -11.91 3.64
C GLY A 47 -10.32 -13.02 2.76
N LYS A 48 -9.02 -12.99 2.44
CA LYS A 48 -8.34 -14.01 1.65
C LYS A 48 -7.45 -14.89 2.54
N ARG A 49 -7.23 -16.12 2.06
CA ARG A 49 -6.28 -17.07 2.64
C ARG A 49 -5.11 -17.24 1.70
N MET A 50 -3.90 -17.03 2.20
CA MET A 50 -2.66 -17.29 1.47
C MET A 50 -2.09 -18.63 1.91
N ILE A 51 -1.57 -19.40 0.96
CA ILE A 51 -0.87 -20.65 1.19
C ILE A 51 0.37 -20.64 0.32
N ALA A 52 1.54 -20.87 0.92
CA ALA A 52 2.79 -20.91 0.18
C ALA A 52 3.84 -21.75 0.90
N GLN A 53 4.93 -21.99 0.20
CA GLN A 53 6.10 -22.61 0.81
C GLN A 53 6.92 -21.56 1.57
N LEU A 54 7.31 -21.90 2.79
CA LEU A 54 8.10 -21.06 3.69
C LEU A 54 9.59 -21.42 3.59
N PHE A 55 10.40 -20.39 3.37
CA PHE A 55 11.84 -20.49 3.24
C PHE A 55 12.56 -19.50 4.14
N VAL A 56 13.79 -19.86 4.49
CA VAL A 56 14.77 -18.90 4.98
C VAL A 56 15.34 -18.14 3.77
N PRO A 57 15.57 -16.82 3.86
CA PRO A 57 16.19 -16.07 2.78
C PRO A 57 17.45 -16.76 2.24
N PRO A 58 17.62 -16.88 0.91
CA PRO A 58 18.83 -17.41 0.29
C PRO A 58 19.89 -16.31 0.31
N VAL A 59 20.32 -15.93 1.51
CA VAL A 59 21.47 -15.06 1.71
C VAL A 59 22.69 -15.97 1.82
N ASP A 60 23.84 -15.46 1.42
CA ASP A 60 25.09 -16.04 1.89
C ASP A 60 25.02 -16.09 3.42
N LEU A 61 24.81 -17.29 3.97
CA LEU A 61 24.65 -17.51 5.41
C LEU A 61 25.91 -17.05 6.17
N GLU A 62 27.03 -16.78 5.50
CA GLU A 62 28.20 -16.16 6.12
C GLU A 62 28.04 -14.65 6.35
N LYS A 63 27.26 -13.93 5.52
CA LYS A 63 27.07 -12.47 5.59
C LYS A 63 25.89 -12.02 6.45
N ASP A 64 24.80 -12.79 6.51
CA ASP A 64 23.65 -12.52 7.38
C ASP A 64 23.29 -13.76 8.21
N LYS A 65 24.22 -14.17 9.08
CA LYS A 65 24.08 -15.33 9.99
C LYS A 65 22.82 -15.23 10.86
N ASP A 66 22.40 -14.00 11.16
CA ASP A 66 21.30 -13.72 12.07
C ASP A 66 19.95 -13.58 11.35
N LEU A 67 19.89 -13.79 10.03
CA LEU A 67 18.67 -13.78 9.22
C LEU A 67 17.85 -12.48 9.41
N LYS A 68 18.54 -11.34 9.43
CA LYS A 68 17.92 -10.04 9.73
C LYS A 68 17.39 -9.33 8.49
N LEU A 69 17.91 -9.64 7.31
CA LEU A 69 17.45 -9.10 6.02
C LEU A 69 17.50 -7.56 5.96
N CYS A 70 18.53 -6.95 6.55
CA CYS A 70 18.71 -5.49 6.49
C CYS A 70 19.41 -5.03 5.21
N GLU A 71 20.22 -5.92 4.62
CA GLU A 71 20.86 -5.73 3.32
C GLU A 71 20.08 -6.42 2.20
N GLN A 72 20.27 -5.95 0.97
CA GLN A 72 19.65 -6.58 -0.19
C GLN A 72 20.23 -7.97 -0.43
N VAL A 73 19.35 -8.94 -0.69
CA VAL A 73 19.77 -10.29 -1.02
C VAL A 73 20.34 -10.30 -2.44
N THR A 74 21.65 -10.46 -2.56
CA THR A 74 22.27 -10.79 -3.85
C THR A 74 22.13 -12.28 -4.08
N PHE A 75 21.22 -12.69 -4.98
CA PHE A 75 21.13 -14.08 -5.41
C PHE A 75 22.44 -14.45 -6.14
N SER A 76 23.26 -15.33 -5.55
CA SER A 76 24.39 -15.90 -6.27
C SER A 76 23.87 -16.88 -7.33
N VAL A 77 24.60 -17.01 -8.43
CA VAL A 77 24.22 -17.84 -9.61
C VAL A 77 23.93 -19.31 -9.22
N GLY A 78 24.48 -19.82 -8.12
CA GLY A 78 24.17 -21.15 -7.58
C GLY A 78 22.83 -21.28 -6.85
N MET A 79 22.27 -20.18 -6.32
CA MET A 79 20.97 -20.18 -5.61
C MET A 79 19.75 -20.08 -6.55
N GLN A 80 19.97 -19.91 -7.85
CA GLN A 80 18.92 -20.02 -8.87
C GLN A 80 18.42 -21.47 -9.04
N TYR A 81 19.24 -22.48 -8.75
CA TYR A 81 18.87 -23.89 -8.86
C TYR A 81 18.04 -24.42 -7.68
N TYR A 82 18.05 -23.72 -6.55
CA TYR A 82 17.22 -23.99 -5.37
C TYR A 82 16.01 -23.04 -5.30
N GLN A 83 15.50 -22.61 -6.46
CA GLN A 83 14.28 -21.82 -6.52
C GLN A 83 13.07 -22.76 -6.62
N PRO A 84 12.28 -22.92 -5.56
CA PRO A 84 11.00 -23.62 -5.67
C PRO A 84 10.10 -22.96 -6.70
N SER A 85 9.32 -23.75 -7.42
CA SER A 85 8.25 -23.26 -8.27
C SER A 85 7.08 -22.74 -7.41
N GLY A 86 6.59 -21.54 -7.69
CA GLY A 86 5.39 -20.97 -7.04
C GLY A 86 5.69 -19.88 -6.00
N ASP A 87 4.64 -19.49 -5.27
CA ASP A 87 4.70 -18.45 -4.25
C ASP A 87 5.56 -18.88 -3.05
N LYS A 88 6.33 -17.93 -2.51
CA LYS A 88 7.27 -18.16 -1.41
C LYS A 88 7.08 -17.13 -0.32
N TRP A 89 7.19 -17.58 0.92
CA TRP A 89 7.25 -16.71 2.09
C TRP A 89 8.66 -16.73 2.65
N LEU A 90 9.09 -15.60 3.19
CA LEU A 90 10.37 -15.49 3.89
C LEU A 90 10.14 -15.35 5.39
N ILE A 91 10.97 -16.01 6.18
CA ILE A 91 11.04 -15.83 7.63
C ILE A 91 12.38 -15.19 8.04
N VAL A 92 12.30 -14.12 8.83
CA VAL A 92 13.46 -13.32 9.27
C VAL A 92 13.36 -12.98 10.75
N ARG A 93 14.45 -12.51 11.36
CA ARG A 93 14.47 -12.03 12.75
C ARG A 93 14.29 -10.51 12.83
N ARG A 94 13.59 -10.05 13.87
CA ARG A 94 13.52 -8.63 14.28
C ARG A 94 14.89 -8.13 14.76
N GLY A 95 15.22 -6.88 14.46
CA GLY A 95 16.46 -6.21 14.87
C GLY A 95 17.19 -5.49 13.73
N ASP A 96 18.17 -4.66 14.10
CA ASP A 96 19.17 -3.97 13.25
C ASP A 96 18.67 -2.93 12.23
N CYS A 97 17.45 -3.09 11.71
CA CYS A 97 16.83 -2.14 10.79
C CYS A 97 15.30 -2.10 10.97
N PRO A 98 14.63 -1.04 10.47
CA PRO A 98 13.17 -0.93 10.49
C PRO A 98 12.45 -2.10 9.81
N PHE A 99 11.19 -2.34 10.19
CA PHE A 99 10.37 -3.42 9.62
C PHE A 99 10.12 -3.23 8.12
N THR A 100 9.87 -2.01 7.67
CA THR A 100 9.69 -1.63 6.26
C THR A 100 10.90 -2.01 5.43
N ARG A 101 12.13 -1.77 5.92
CA ARG A 101 13.37 -2.18 5.24
C ARG A 101 13.44 -3.68 4.99
N LYS A 102 13.06 -4.50 5.98
CA LYS A 102 13.02 -5.97 5.83
C LYS A 102 11.99 -6.39 4.80
N ALA A 103 10.81 -5.78 4.83
CA ALA A 103 9.72 -6.05 3.88
C ALA A 103 10.09 -5.67 2.44
N ILE A 104 10.72 -4.51 2.23
CA ILE A 104 11.26 -4.10 0.92
C ILE A 104 12.28 -5.13 0.41
N ASN A 105 13.22 -5.56 1.26
CA ASN A 105 14.21 -6.57 0.87
C ASN A 105 13.57 -7.93 0.57
N ALA A 106 12.55 -8.34 1.34
CA ALA A 106 11.83 -9.58 1.11
C ALA A 106 11.04 -9.55 -0.21
N GLN A 107 10.38 -8.43 -0.51
CA GLN A 107 9.69 -8.20 -1.78
C GLN A 107 10.65 -8.19 -2.96
N ASN A 108 11.81 -7.56 -2.83
CA ASN A 108 12.88 -7.58 -3.84
C ASN A 108 13.39 -9.00 -4.09
N ALA A 109 13.39 -9.84 -3.05
CA ALA A 109 13.64 -11.27 -3.13
C ALA A 109 12.46 -12.10 -3.67
N LYS A 110 11.41 -11.44 -4.21
CA LYS A 110 10.20 -12.04 -4.78
C LYS A 110 9.37 -12.87 -3.79
N ALA A 111 9.50 -12.60 -2.49
CA ALA A 111 8.59 -13.13 -1.49
C ALA A 111 7.17 -12.60 -1.73
N LYS A 112 6.15 -13.38 -1.34
CA LYS A 112 4.74 -12.98 -1.33
C LYS A 112 4.23 -12.61 0.05
N LEU A 113 4.98 -12.95 1.10
CA LEU A 113 4.69 -12.60 2.48
C LEU A 113 5.99 -12.65 3.28
N LEU A 114 6.14 -11.71 4.22
CA LEU A 114 7.24 -11.70 5.18
C LEU A 114 6.75 -12.09 6.58
N ILE A 115 7.41 -13.07 7.18
CA ILE A 115 7.24 -13.47 8.58
C ILE A 115 8.44 -12.93 9.36
N ILE A 116 8.18 -12.13 10.38
CA ILE A 116 9.19 -11.58 11.27
C ILE A 116 9.08 -12.29 12.61
N VAL A 117 10.19 -12.83 13.09
CA VAL A 117 10.31 -13.46 14.41
C VAL A 117 10.72 -12.40 15.41
N ASP A 118 9.92 -12.24 16.45
CA ASP A 118 10.24 -11.31 17.53
C ASP A 118 11.53 -11.70 18.26
N ASN A 119 12.26 -10.70 18.77
CA ASN A 119 13.47 -10.91 19.56
C ASN A 119 13.22 -10.87 21.07
N ARG A 120 12.00 -10.49 21.49
CA ARG A 120 11.55 -10.42 22.88
C ARG A 120 10.46 -11.47 23.16
N ASP A 121 10.33 -11.84 24.42
CA ASP A 121 9.25 -12.70 24.89
C ASP A 121 8.07 -11.83 25.35
N GLU A 122 7.33 -11.31 24.37
CA GLU A 122 6.20 -10.41 24.56
C GLU A 122 4.98 -10.85 23.75
N LYS A 123 3.79 -10.34 24.09
CA LYS A 123 2.55 -10.67 23.36
C LYS A 123 2.55 -9.97 22.02
N VAL A 124 2.73 -10.72 20.94
CA VAL A 124 2.84 -10.18 19.58
C VAL A 124 1.61 -9.37 19.15
N GLU A 125 0.43 -9.71 19.67
CA GLU A 125 -0.82 -8.99 19.39
C GLU A 125 -0.81 -7.54 19.90
N SER A 126 0.07 -7.23 20.86
CA SER A 126 0.28 -5.87 21.37
C SER A 126 1.35 -5.09 20.59
N ILE A 127 2.07 -5.75 19.68
CA ILE A 127 3.15 -5.13 18.91
C ILE A 127 2.61 -4.64 17.57
N MET A 128 2.79 -3.34 17.33
CA MET A 128 2.47 -2.69 16.08
C MET A 128 3.75 -2.48 15.27
N MET A 129 3.85 -3.10 14.10
CA MET A 129 4.93 -2.81 13.15
C MET A 129 4.57 -1.51 12.43
N ALA A 130 5.10 -0.39 12.93
CA ALA A 130 4.87 0.93 12.37
C ALA A 130 5.54 1.10 11.01
N ASP A 131 4.89 1.88 10.15
CA ASP A 131 5.49 2.41 8.93
C ASP A 131 6.42 3.58 9.29
N ASP A 132 7.63 3.59 8.74
CA ASP A 132 8.62 4.66 8.90
C ASP A 132 8.60 5.68 7.75
N GLY A 133 7.54 5.67 6.94
CA GLY A 133 7.36 6.51 5.76
C GLY A 133 7.77 5.83 4.45
N ASN A 134 8.19 4.55 4.50
CA ASN A 134 8.54 3.77 3.31
C ASN A 134 7.51 2.67 2.99
N GLY A 135 6.40 2.59 3.73
CA GLY A 135 5.34 1.60 3.56
C GLY A 135 4.73 1.59 2.16
N TYR A 136 4.65 2.76 1.53
CA TYR A 136 4.14 2.94 0.16
C TYR A 136 4.93 2.17 -0.92
N GLN A 137 6.13 1.67 -0.60
CA GLN A 137 6.96 0.87 -1.52
C GLN A 137 6.68 -0.64 -1.40
N ILE A 138 5.82 -1.04 -0.46
CA ILE A 138 5.62 -2.42 -0.06
C ILE A 138 4.23 -2.87 -0.51
N ASP A 139 4.19 -3.97 -1.25
CA ASP A 139 3.01 -4.61 -1.82
C ASP A 139 2.77 -6.01 -1.22
N ILE A 140 3.65 -6.47 -0.32
CA ILE A 140 3.51 -7.77 0.35
C ILE A 140 3.05 -7.60 1.80
N PRO A 141 2.18 -8.47 2.31
CA PRO A 141 1.86 -8.48 3.71
C PRO A 141 3.07 -8.89 4.54
N SER A 142 3.19 -8.27 5.72
CA SER A 142 4.18 -8.62 6.73
C SER A 142 3.49 -8.96 8.04
N ILE A 143 3.88 -10.08 8.65
CA ILE A 143 3.36 -10.53 9.96
C ILE A 143 4.49 -10.71 10.96
N LEU A 144 4.23 -10.43 12.24
CA LEU A 144 5.13 -10.69 13.36
C LEU A 144 4.63 -11.89 14.17
N ILE A 145 5.50 -12.84 14.48
CA ILE A 145 5.21 -14.00 15.33
C ILE A 145 6.12 -14.05 16.56
N SER A 146 5.68 -14.81 17.57
CA SER A 146 6.38 -14.93 18.84
C SER A 146 7.80 -15.47 18.62
N LYS A 147 8.71 -15.06 19.51
CA LYS A 147 10.06 -15.62 19.54
C LYS A 147 10.02 -17.15 19.62
N SER A 148 9.22 -17.69 20.55
CA SER A 148 9.15 -19.13 20.81
C SER A 148 8.69 -19.95 19.59
N ASP A 149 7.73 -19.46 18.82
CA ASP A 149 7.24 -20.18 17.64
C ASP A 149 8.17 -19.99 16.44
N GLY A 150 8.71 -18.79 16.28
CA GLY A 150 9.72 -18.49 15.28
C GLY A 150 10.98 -19.37 15.41
N GLU A 151 11.47 -19.60 16.63
CA GLU A 151 12.64 -20.48 16.84
C GLU A 151 12.37 -21.92 16.41
N LYS A 152 11.16 -22.46 16.65
CA LYS A 152 10.81 -23.83 16.22
C LYS A 152 10.86 -23.95 14.69
N ILE A 153 10.33 -22.95 13.99
CA ILE A 153 10.28 -22.88 12.52
C ILE A 153 11.71 -22.77 11.97
N LEU A 154 12.49 -21.82 12.48
CA LEU A 154 13.87 -21.58 12.04
C LEU A 154 14.77 -22.79 12.31
N ALA A 155 14.66 -23.42 13.49
CA ALA A 155 15.41 -24.62 13.83
C ALA A 155 15.13 -25.76 12.85
N PHE A 156 13.87 -25.98 12.45
CA PHE A 156 13.51 -27.01 11.47
C PHE A 156 14.11 -26.72 10.09
N LEU A 157 14.01 -25.48 9.60
CA LEU A 157 14.52 -25.06 8.29
C LEU A 157 16.05 -25.09 8.22
N SER A 158 16.74 -24.81 9.32
CA SER A 158 18.21 -24.79 9.37
C SER A 158 18.88 -26.16 9.20
N LYS A 159 18.14 -27.26 9.39
CA LYS A 159 18.70 -28.63 9.35
C LYS A 159 19.10 -29.09 7.95
N SER A 160 18.51 -28.56 6.88
CA SER A 160 18.88 -28.88 5.50
C SER A 160 18.28 -27.87 4.51
N ASN A 161 19.06 -27.49 3.50
CA ASN A 161 18.63 -26.60 2.41
C ASN A 161 17.50 -27.18 1.54
N SER A 162 17.19 -28.47 1.65
CA SER A 162 16.07 -29.11 0.96
C SER A 162 14.75 -29.11 1.76
N ARG A 163 14.78 -28.70 3.03
CA ARG A 163 13.58 -28.65 3.86
C ARG A 163 12.79 -27.38 3.56
N TYR A 164 11.49 -27.54 3.39
CA TYR A 164 10.55 -26.44 3.33
C TYR A 164 9.34 -26.78 4.19
N LEU A 165 8.67 -25.74 4.66
CA LEU A 165 7.40 -25.84 5.37
C LEU A 165 6.29 -25.27 4.48
N ILE A 166 5.06 -25.73 4.68
CA ILE A 166 3.90 -25.14 4.04
C ILE A 166 3.22 -24.25 5.07
N GLY A 167 3.14 -22.97 4.77
CA GLY A 167 2.44 -21.99 5.56
C GLY A 167 1.04 -21.74 5.02
N SER A 168 0.08 -21.50 5.93
CA SER A 168 -1.27 -21.04 5.62
C SER A 168 -1.63 -19.91 6.58
N VAL A 169 -2.03 -18.76 6.05
CA VAL A 169 -2.44 -17.60 6.83
C VAL A 169 -3.73 -17.03 6.23
N GLU A 170 -4.62 -16.58 7.11
CA GLU A 170 -5.89 -15.99 6.73
C GLU A 170 -6.02 -14.63 7.40
N PHE A 171 -6.18 -13.58 6.59
CA PHE A 171 -6.36 -12.20 7.06
C PHE A 171 -7.85 -11.97 7.30
N LYS A 172 -8.31 -12.46 8.46
CA LYS A 172 -9.73 -12.41 8.81
C LYS A 172 -10.19 -10.98 9.02
N GLN A 173 -11.37 -10.69 8.47
CA GLN A 173 -12.12 -9.48 8.77
C GLN A 173 -13.37 -9.88 9.56
N ASN A 174 -13.71 -9.10 10.58
CA ASN A 174 -14.91 -9.35 11.37
C ASN A 174 -16.15 -9.05 10.52
N GLN A 175 -16.91 -10.09 10.17
CA GLN A 175 -18.18 -9.97 9.47
C GLN A 175 -19.31 -9.97 10.50
N THR A 176 -19.75 -8.78 10.92
CA THR A 176 -20.75 -8.64 11.99
C THR A 176 -22.18 -8.49 11.47
N SER A 177 -22.35 -7.96 10.25
CA SER A 177 -23.65 -7.75 9.61
C SER A 177 -23.45 -7.35 8.13
N ASN A 178 -24.56 -7.09 7.41
CA ASN A 178 -24.56 -6.47 6.08
C ASN A 178 -24.26 -4.97 6.09
N LEU A 179 -24.05 -4.37 7.28
CA LEU A 179 -23.68 -2.98 7.45
C LEU A 179 -22.32 -2.91 8.15
N THR A 180 -21.30 -2.44 7.44
CA THR A 180 -19.95 -2.34 7.99
C THR A 180 -19.80 -1.01 8.73
N ASN A 181 -19.41 -1.08 10.02
CA ASN A 181 -19.03 0.11 10.76
C ASN A 181 -17.65 0.56 10.31
N VAL A 182 -17.56 1.77 9.74
CA VAL A 182 -16.33 2.34 9.23
C VAL A 182 -16.08 3.66 9.96
N LEU A 183 -15.01 3.71 10.74
CA LEU A 183 -14.61 4.88 11.51
C LEU A 183 -13.30 5.41 10.95
N PHE A 184 -13.31 6.65 10.46
CA PHE A 184 -12.10 7.34 10.02
C PHE A 184 -11.65 8.32 11.10
N GLY A 185 -10.38 8.22 11.49
CA GLY A 185 -9.70 9.16 12.37
C GLY A 185 -8.82 10.09 11.56
N PHE A 186 -8.95 11.38 11.79
CA PHE A 186 -8.26 12.41 11.02
C PHE A 186 -7.45 13.36 11.89
N ASN A 187 -6.41 13.93 11.28
CA ASN A 187 -5.75 15.13 11.75
C ASN A 187 -5.73 16.12 10.57
N ILE A 188 -6.35 17.29 10.76
CA ILE A 188 -6.55 18.29 9.68
C ILE A 188 -5.28 19.01 9.26
N GLU A 189 -4.19 18.82 9.98
CA GLU A 189 -2.86 19.32 9.63
C GLU A 189 -2.09 18.29 8.79
N ASN A 190 -2.51 17.02 8.80
CA ASN A 190 -1.93 15.99 7.95
C ASN A 190 -2.54 16.04 6.53
N LYS A 191 -1.71 16.31 5.53
CA LYS A 191 -2.10 16.31 4.10
C LYS A 191 -2.66 14.97 3.61
N ASP A 192 -2.17 13.86 4.16
CA ASP A 192 -2.63 12.51 3.80
C ASP A 192 -4.09 12.29 4.18
N THR A 193 -4.60 12.97 5.21
CA THR A 193 -6.03 12.98 5.56
C THR A 193 -6.87 13.40 4.37
N PHE A 194 -6.50 14.50 3.71
CA PHE A 194 -7.29 15.02 2.60
C PHE A 194 -7.08 14.25 1.31
N LYS A 195 -5.89 13.65 1.11
CA LYS A 195 -5.67 12.69 0.03
C LYS A 195 -6.66 11.53 0.17
N LEU A 196 -6.70 10.89 1.34
CA LEU A 196 -7.60 9.78 1.62
C LEU A 196 -9.07 10.18 1.46
N ILE A 197 -9.50 11.33 2.00
CA ILE A 197 -10.88 11.82 1.85
C ILE A 197 -11.27 11.96 0.38
N ASN A 198 -10.40 12.57 -0.44
CA ASN A 198 -10.70 12.77 -1.86
C ASN A 198 -10.78 11.45 -2.63
N GLU A 199 -9.85 10.52 -2.37
CA GLU A 199 -9.81 9.22 -3.03
C GLU A 199 -10.95 8.29 -2.57
N PHE A 200 -11.37 8.40 -1.31
CA PHE A 200 -12.43 7.57 -0.73
C PHE A 200 -13.84 8.07 -1.08
N ARG A 201 -14.02 9.34 -1.44
CA ARG A 201 -15.34 9.90 -1.82
C ARG A 201 -16.12 9.05 -2.85
N PRO A 202 -15.57 8.68 -4.03
CA PRO A 202 -16.30 7.84 -4.98
C PRO A 202 -16.69 6.48 -4.39
N ILE A 203 -15.81 5.88 -3.59
CA ILE A 203 -16.05 4.60 -2.91
C ILE A 203 -17.17 4.74 -1.88
N TYR A 204 -17.19 5.82 -1.13
CA TYR A 204 -18.28 6.14 -0.20
C TYR A 204 -19.62 6.25 -0.93
N GLN A 205 -19.67 6.90 -2.10
CA GLN A 205 -20.89 7.02 -2.89
C GLN A 205 -21.40 5.67 -3.39
N GLU A 206 -20.50 4.79 -3.84
CA GLU A 206 -20.83 3.42 -4.26
C GLU A 206 -21.35 2.56 -3.09
N LEU A 207 -20.76 2.73 -1.90
CA LEU A 207 -21.01 1.88 -0.74
C LEU A 207 -21.94 2.50 0.31
N GLN A 208 -22.51 3.69 0.10
CA GLN A 208 -23.20 4.46 1.14
C GLN A 208 -24.31 3.67 1.86
N GLY A 209 -25.03 2.79 1.14
CA GLY A 209 -26.08 1.92 1.71
C GLY A 209 -25.57 0.74 2.55
N TYR A 210 -24.27 0.48 2.55
CA TYR A 210 -23.59 -0.64 3.19
C TYR A 210 -22.65 -0.21 4.33
N LEU A 211 -22.49 1.10 4.54
CA LEU A 211 -21.58 1.66 5.54
C LEU A 211 -22.31 2.41 6.64
N ASN A 212 -21.98 2.12 7.89
CA ASN A 212 -22.16 3.07 8.97
C ASN A 212 -20.87 3.89 9.11
N PHE A 213 -20.80 4.99 8.34
CA PHE A 213 -19.59 5.82 8.24
C PHE A 213 -19.58 6.92 9.30
N THR A 214 -18.55 6.91 10.14
CA THR A 214 -18.32 7.91 11.18
C THR A 214 -16.92 8.49 11.02
N ILE A 215 -16.78 9.78 11.31
CA ILE A 215 -15.49 10.47 11.36
C ILE A 215 -15.23 10.98 12.77
N PHE A 216 -13.96 11.06 13.16
CA PHE A 216 -13.53 11.86 14.30
C PHE A 216 -12.20 12.53 14.00
N TYR A 217 -11.94 13.62 14.69
CA TYR A 217 -10.66 14.31 14.63
C TYR A 217 -9.83 14.03 15.87
N GLU A 218 -8.51 14.02 15.74
CA GLU A 218 -7.62 13.93 16.89
C GLU A 218 -7.88 15.09 17.87
N VAL A 219 -8.13 14.72 19.13
CA VAL A 219 -8.29 15.64 20.25
C VAL A 219 -7.46 15.11 21.43
N LEU A 220 -6.69 16.00 22.05
CA LEU A 220 -5.82 15.73 23.19
C LEU A 220 -6.39 16.32 24.48
N ARG A 221 -5.76 15.99 25.61
CA ARG A 221 -6.06 16.58 26.93
C ARG A 221 -4.83 17.24 27.54
N CYS A 222 -5.02 18.39 28.18
CA CYS A 222 -3.99 19.05 28.96
C CYS A 222 -4.00 18.53 30.41
N LEU A 223 -3.00 17.71 30.78
CA LEU A 223 -2.89 17.12 32.12
C LEU A 223 -2.69 18.17 33.24
N SER A 224 -1.96 19.25 32.96
CA SER A 224 -1.80 20.35 33.94
C SER A 224 -3.11 21.12 34.15
N CYS A 225 -3.90 21.28 33.08
CA CYS A 225 -5.21 21.91 33.14
C CYS A 225 -6.21 21.03 33.92
N GLU A 226 -6.14 19.71 33.75
CA GLU A 226 -6.91 18.73 34.54
C GLU A 226 -6.64 18.87 36.05
N ALA A 227 -5.36 18.92 36.43
CA ALA A 227 -4.96 19.15 37.82
C ALA A 227 -5.47 20.50 38.37
N GLY A 228 -5.58 21.51 37.49
CA GLY A 228 -6.19 22.80 37.77
C GLY A 228 -7.72 22.84 37.72
N ASN A 229 -8.41 21.69 37.72
CA ASN A 229 -9.87 21.56 37.57
C ASN A 229 -10.42 22.28 36.32
N TRP A 230 -9.68 22.27 35.22
CA TRP A 230 -10.05 22.88 33.94
C TRP A 230 -10.28 24.40 34.02
N LYS A 231 -9.57 25.08 34.94
CA LYS A 231 -9.64 26.54 35.11
C LYS A 231 -8.44 27.28 34.51
N THR A 232 -7.46 26.54 34.00
CA THR A 232 -6.23 27.12 33.44
C THR A 232 -6.47 27.42 31.97
N GLU A 233 -6.28 28.67 31.57
CA GLU A 233 -6.33 29.05 30.16
C GLU A 233 -5.08 28.53 29.46
N ASN A 234 -5.28 27.92 28.29
CA ASN A 234 -4.22 27.46 27.41
C ASN A 234 -4.65 27.82 25.98
N GLN A 235 -3.78 28.51 25.25
CA GLN A 235 -4.04 28.98 23.89
C GLN A 235 -4.29 27.83 22.91
N ASP A 236 -3.78 26.63 23.20
CA ASP A 236 -3.89 25.46 22.35
C ASP A 236 -5.13 24.60 22.66
N CYS A 237 -5.99 25.09 23.54
CA CYS A 237 -7.11 24.32 24.07
C CYS A 237 -8.43 25.10 24.10
N LEU A 238 -9.53 24.35 24.07
CA LEU A 238 -10.88 24.81 24.37
C LEU A 238 -11.38 24.15 25.67
N GLY A 239 -12.48 24.68 26.24
CA GLY A 239 -13.12 24.05 27.40
C GLY A 239 -12.27 24.10 28.68
N GLY A 240 -11.43 25.12 28.85
CA GLY A 240 -10.54 25.25 30.02
C GLY A 240 -9.39 24.23 30.05
N GLY A 241 -8.96 23.73 28.88
CA GLY A 241 -7.91 22.72 28.74
C GLY A 241 -8.40 21.29 28.54
N ARG A 242 -9.72 21.08 28.49
CA ARG A 242 -10.33 19.75 28.28
C ARG A 242 -10.05 19.17 26.91
N TYR A 243 -9.99 20.03 25.90
CA TYR A 243 -9.77 19.64 24.51
C TYR A 243 -8.61 20.46 24.00
N CYS A 244 -7.56 19.81 23.55
CA CYS A 244 -6.35 20.47 23.06
C CYS A 244 -5.94 19.88 21.71
N GLN A 245 -5.15 20.64 20.98
CA GLN A 245 -4.40 20.15 19.83
C GLN A 245 -2.98 20.73 19.88
N PHE A 246 -2.03 20.10 19.20
CA PHE A 246 -0.71 20.70 19.03
C PHE A 246 -0.80 21.98 18.18
N ASP A 247 0.05 22.96 18.48
CA ASP A 247 0.35 24.05 17.55
C ASP A 247 1.50 23.58 16.63
N PRO A 248 1.23 23.31 15.34
CA PRO A 248 2.21 22.71 14.43
C PRO A 248 3.33 23.67 14.05
N ASN A 249 3.06 24.98 14.03
CA ASN A 249 3.87 25.98 13.36
C ASN A 249 4.44 27.03 14.34
N GLY A 250 4.10 26.91 15.63
CA GLY A 250 4.44 27.86 16.67
C GLY A 250 3.52 29.08 16.67
N VAL A 251 3.55 29.81 17.79
CA VAL A 251 2.63 30.89 18.19
C VAL A 251 2.41 32.00 17.14
N ALA A 252 3.24 32.07 16.10
CA ALA A 252 3.16 33.07 15.04
C ALA A 252 2.13 32.77 13.93
N PHE A 253 1.62 31.54 13.79
CA PHE A 253 0.78 31.16 12.63
C PHE A 253 -0.63 30.65 12.99
N GLY A 254 -0.89 30.39 14.27
CA GLY A 254 -2.17 29.99 14.82
C GLY A 254 -1.98 29.32 16.17
N THR A 255 -3.04 28.70 16.69
CA THR A 255 -3.01 27.97 17.96
C THR A 255 -3.73 26.63 17.82
N GLY A 256 -3.47 25.70 18.74
CA GLY A 256 -4.27 24.47 18.83
C GLY A 256 -5.77 24.74 18.99
N SER A 257 -6.17 25.88 19.57
CA SER A 257 -7.58 26.27 19.66
C SER A 257 -8.21 26.60 18.30
N ASP A 258 -7.45 27.13 17.34
CA ASP A 258 -7.94 27.40 15.98
C ASP A 258 -8.17 26.11 15.21
N VAL A 259 -7.29 25.13 15.40
CA VAL A 259 -7.46 23.77 14.87
C VAL A 259 -8.72 23.13 15.44
N LEU A 260 -8.96 23.24 16.75
CA LEU A 260 -10.18 22.70 17.38
C LEU A 260 -11.47 23.38 16.91
N ARG A 261 -11.46 24.72 16.72
CA ARG A 261 -12.61 25.45 16.16
C ARG A 261 -12.93 24.98 14.75
N GLU A 262 -11.90 24.72 13.94
CA GLU A 262 -12.09 24.19 12.60
C GLU A 262 -12.58 22.73 12.60
N GLN A 263 -12.06 21.89 13.49
CA GLN A 263 -12.61 20.53 13.68
C GLN A 263 -14.10 20.58 14.06
N LEU A 264 -14.51 21.52 14.93
CA LEU A 264 -15.92 21.74 15.27
C LEU A 264 -16.76 22.15 14.06
N ARG A 265 -16.27 23.07 13.22
CA ARG A 265 -16.94 23.44 11.97
C ARG A 265 -17.11 22.24 11.06
N GLN A 266 -16.05 21.48 10.81
CA GLN A 266 -16.13 20.31 9.94
C GLN A 266 -17.08 19.24 10.49
N SER A 267 -17.08 18.96 11.79
CA SER A 267 -18.05 18.05 12.40
C SER A 267 -19.49 18.56 12.33
N CYS A 268 -19.71 19.88 12.46
CA CYS A 268 -21.03 20.47 12.30
C CYS A 268 -21.49 20.52 10.83
N ILE A 269 -20.58 20.73 9.87
CA ILE A 269 -20.88 20.57 8.44
C ILE A 269 -21.29 19.14 8.15
N TRP A 270 -20.57 18.13 8.67
CA TRP A 270 -20.93 16.71 8.51
C TRP A 270 -22.34 16.40 9.03
N LYS A 271 -22.68 16.91 10.22
CA LYS A 271 -24.02 16.74 10.82
C LYS A 271 -25.12 17.46 10.04
N TYR A 272 -24.80 18.61 9.45
CA TYR A 272 -25.76 19.41 8.69
C TYR A 272 -26.01 18.84 7.28
N ASN A 273 -24.95 18.57 6.52
CA ASN A 273 -25.00 18.09 5.15
C ASN A 273 -23.67 17.42 4.76
N SER A 274 -23.69 16.10 4.55
CA SER A 274 -22.50 15.32 4.17
C SER A 274 -21.93 15.71 2.79
N GLU A 275 -22.76 16.07 1.81
CA GLU A 275 -22.26 16.54 0.50
C GLU A 275 -21.56 17.89 0.60
N LEU A 276 -22.06 18.78 1.47
CA LEU A 276 -21.34 20.01 1.79
C LEU A 276 -19.99 19.69 2.42
N TRP A 277 -19.93 18.73 3.35
CA TRP A 277 -18.67 18.30 3.96
C TRP A 277 -17.65 17.82 2.92
N TRP A 278 -18.02 16.91 2.02
CA TRP A 278 -17.12 16.43 0.96
C TRP A 278 -16.58 17.55 0.08
N SER A 279 -17.43 18.49 -0.32
CA SER A 279 -17.00 19.65 -1.12
C SER A 279 -16.09 20.60 -0.32
N TYR A 280 -16.44 20.88 0.94
CA TYR A 280 -15.68 21.72 1.85
C TYR A 280 -14.27 21.15 2.08
N MET A 281 -14.13 19.85 2.37
CA MET A 281 -12.82 19.22 2.61
C MET A 281 -11.89 19.31 1.40
N ASN A 282 -12.42 19.19 0.18
CA ASN A 282 -11.65 19.37 -1.06
C ASN A 282 -11.20 20.83 -1.27
N HIS A 283 -11.98 21.82 -0.84
CA HIS A 283 -11.54 23.22 -0.83
C HIS A 283 -10.53 23.50 0.27
N PHE A 284 -10.77 22.96 1.46
CA PHE A 284 -9.97 23.16 2.66
C PHE A 284 -8.51 22.80 2.41
N THR A 285 -8.26 21.57 1.94
CA THR A 285 -6.90 21.09 1.62
C THR A 285 -6.14 21.95 0.60
N LYS A 286 -6.85 22.56 -0.35
CA LYS A 286 -6.23 23.33 -1.44
C LYS A 286 -6.03 24.80 -1.11
N LYS A 287 -6.81 25.36 -0.17
CA LYS A 287 -6.97 26.81 -0.02
C LYS A 287 -6.87 27.31 1.42
N CYS A 288 -7.07 26.46 2.42
CA CYS A 288 -6.99 26.82 3.85
C CYS A 288 -5.67 26.32 4.44
N THR A 289 -4.55 26.97 4.10
CA THR A 289 -3.21 26.46 4.44
C THR A 289 -2.65 26.99 5.76
N LYS A 290 -3.31 27.97 6.40
CA LYS A 290 -2.85 28.56 7.67
C LYS A 290 -3.98 28.54 8.68
N GLU A 291 -3.64 28.17 9.90
CA GLU A 291 -4.57 27.97 11.01
C GLU A 291 -5.30 29.26 11.37
N ASN A 292 -4.58 30.38 11.43
CA ASN A 292 -5.17 31.70 11.68
C ASN A 292 -6.09 32.24 10.58
N GLU A 293 -6.10 31.61 9.39
CA GLU A 293 -6.95 31.99 8.27
C GLU A 293 -8.20 31.08 8.14
N TYR A 294 -8.34 30.04 8.97
CA TYR A 294 -9.44 29.07 8.89
C TYR A 294 -10.82 29.72 8.94
N ASP A 295 -11.02 30.75 9.78
CA ASP A 295 -12.27 31.51 9.88
C ASP A 295 -12.66 32.13 8.53
N SER A 296 -11.74 32.87 7.93
CA SER A 296 -11.96 33.49 6.62
C SER A 296 -12.16 32.44 5.51
N CYS A 297 -11.54 31.28 5.67
CA CYS A 297 -11.66 30.18 4.74
C CYS A 297 -13.05 29.55 4.80
N PHE A 298 -13.55 29.33 6.01
CA PHE A 298 -14.91 28.84 6.26
C PHE A 298 -15.96 29.78 5.63
N GLU A 299 -15.86 31.08 5.88
CA GLU A 299 -16.78 32.07 5.31
C GLU A 299 -16.78 32.13 3.78
N LYS A 300 -15.65 31.78 3.15
CA LYS A 300 -15.51 31.80 1.69
C LYS A 300 -16.21 30.63 1.01
N PHE A 301 -16.27 29.47 1.66
CA PHE A 301 -16.74 28.23 1.05
C PHE A 301 -18.12 27.77 1.53
N VAL A 302 -18.72 28.48 2.50
CA VAL A 302 -20.01 28.15 3.10
C VAL A 302 -20.97 29.32 2.92
N LYS A 303 -22.20 29.06 2.46
CA LYS A 303 -23.19 30.11 2.22
C LYS A 303 -23.71 30.68 3.55
N PRO A 304 -24.25 31.92 3.57
CA PRO A 304 -24.73 32.55 4.80
C PRO A 304 -25.75 31.71 5.59
N GLU A 305 -26.70 31.06 4.91
CA GLU A 305 -27.71 30.20 5.55
C GLU A 305 -27.12 28.91 6.14
N GLU A 306 -26.14 28.32 5.46
CA GLU A 306 -25.42 27.13 5.91
C GLU A 306 -24.53 27.49 7.11
N LYS A 307 -23.85 28.63 7.04
CA LYS A 307 -23.02 29.19 8.11
C LYS A 307 -23.83 29.36 9.39
N LEU A 308 -25.01 29.96 9.31
CA LEU A 308 -25.88 30.14 10.48
C LEU A 308 -26.23 28.79 11.15
N ALA A 309 -26.57 27.77 10.36
CA ALA A 309 -26.88 26.44 10.88
C ALA A 309 -25.66 25.79 11.56
N ILE A 310 -24.48 25.95 10.99
CA ILE A 310 -23.22 25.42 11.54
C ILE A 310 -22.85 26.13 12.84
N GLU A 311 -22.98 27.45 12.91
CA GLU A 311 -22.74 28.23 14.14
C GLU A 311 -23.71 27.84 15.26
N VAL A 312 -24.99 27.58 14.93
CA VAL A 312 -25.97 27.06 15.88
C VAL A 312 -25.54 25.68 16.38
N CYS A 313 -25.13 24.77 15.50
CA CYS A 313 -24.61 23.45 15.88
C CYS A 313 -23.41 23.55 16.83
N ILE A 314 -22.46 24.44 16.57
CA ILE A 314 -21.29 24.65 17.42
C ILE A 314 -21.74 25.16 18.80
N LYS A 315 -22.60 26.18 18.83
CA LYS A 315 -23.10 26.74 20.09
C LYS A 315 -23.88 25.72 20.93
N ASP A 316 -24.73 24.92 20.30
CA ASP A 316 -25.57 23.92 20.96
C ASP A 316 -24.77 22.69 21.42
N SER A 317 -23.52 22.53 20.95
CA SER A 317 -22.64 21.46 21.40
C SER A 317 -22.05 21.66 22.80
N TYR A 318 -22.28 22.81 23.45
CA TYR A 318 -21.79 23.09 24.81
C TYR A 318 -22.86 22.84 25.90
N ILE A 319 -22.53 22.03 26.93
CA ILE A 319 -23.51 21.52 27.91
C ILE A 319 -23.96 22.58 28.95
N ASN A 320 -23.07 23.46 29.42
CA ASN A 320 -23.38 24.47 30.45
C ASN A 320 -22.58 25.75 30.21
N SER A 321 -23.17 26.71 29.50
CA SER A 321 -22.48 27.93 29.04
C SER A 321 -22.61 29.10 30.02
N VAL A 322 -21.77 29.12 31.06
CA VAL A 322 -21.47 30.39 31.75
C VAL A 322 -20.45 31.21 30.96
N ASP A 323 -19.68 30.55 30.09
CA ASP A 323 -18.83 31.17 29.08
C ASP A 323 -18.82 30.24 27.85
N LYS A 324 -19.36 30.69 26.72
CA LYS A 324 -19.79 29.83 25.59
C LYS A 324 -18.67 29.03 24.92
N GLU A 325 -17.41 29.27 25.28
CA GLU A 325 -16.24 28.60 24.70
C GLU A 325 -15.36 27.88 25.75
N LYS A 326 -15.70 27.99 27.05
CA LYS A 326 -14.93 27.40 28.16
C LYS A 326 -15.61 26.19 28.80
N GLY A 327 -16.81 25.83 28.35
CA GLY A 327 -17.59 24.70 28.84
C GLY A 327 -17.19 23.34 28.26
N GLU A 328 -17.86 22.28 28.74
CA GLU A 328 -17.79 20.94 28.14
C GLU A 328 -18.44 20.96 26.75
N ASN A 329 -17.81 20.28 25.79
CA ASN A 329 -18.28 20.22 24.41
C ASN A 329 -18.53 18.77 24.01
N ILE A 330 -19.77 18.42 23.68
CA ILE A 330 -20.17 17.03 23.40
C ILE A 330 -19.52 16.46 22.14
N ILE A 331 -19.17 17.32 21.16
CA ILE A 331 -18.56 16.87 19.90
C ILE A 331 -17.08 16.54 20.13
N LEU A 332 -16.35 17.45 20.80
CA LEU A 332 -14.93 17.22 21.10
C LEU A 332 -14.73 16.10 22.12
N GLU A 333 -15.64 15.96 23.10
CA GLU A 333 -15.63 14.84 24.03
C GLU A 333 -15.83 13.50 23.29
N GLU A 334 -16.76 13.46 22.33
CA GLU A 334 -16.99 12.28 21.51
C GLU A 334 -15.77 11.94 20.64
N HIS A 335 -15.13 12.94 20.02
CA HIS A 335 -13.87 12.72 19.30
C HIS A 335 -12.78 12.14 20.18
N PHE A 336 -12.60 12.68 21.39
CA PHE A 336 -11.63 12.18 22.36
C PHE A 336 -11.94 10.72 22.75
N ARG A 337 -13.22 10.40 22.96
CA ARG A 337 -13.68 9.04 23.28
C ARG A 337 -13.41 8.07 22.13
N LEU A 338 -13.76 8.45 20.90
CA LEU A 338 -13.54 7.64 19.69
C LEU A 338 -12.05 7.40 19.44
N ARG A 339 -11.19 8.41 19.66
CA ARG A 339 -9.73 8.25 19.63
C ARG A 339 -9.26 7.12 20.54
N TYR A 340 -9.73 7.10 21.79
CA TYR A 340 -9.32 6.09 22.76
C TYR A 340 -9.87 4.68 22.45
N GLN A 341 -11.08 4.60 21.90
CA GLN A 341 -11.75 3.31 21.65
C GLN A 341 -11.42 2.67 20.29
N SER A 342 -11.02 3.47 19.30
CA SER A 342 -10.83 3.01 17.92
C SER A 342 -9.58 2.16 17.70
N GLY A 343 -8.58 2.27 18.58
CA GLY A 343 -7.25 1.69 18.38
C GLY A 343 -6.39 2.42 17.32
N ILE A 344 -6.87 3.56 16.81
CA ILE A 344 -6.16 4.40 15.85
C ILE A 344 -5.18 5.29 16.62
N ILE A 345 -3.90 5.16 16.28
CA ILE A 345 -2.81 5.96 16.89
C ILE A 345 -1.98 6.73 15.86
N PHE A 346 -2.22 6.48 14.57
CA PHE A 346 -1.64 7.21 13.44
C PHE A 346 -2.78 7.79 12.60
N TYR A 347 -2.55 8.95 12.01
CA TYR A 347 -3.55 9.69 11.24
C TYR A 347 -3.04 9.93 9.81
N PRO A 348 -3.89 9.83 8.77
CA PRO A 348 -5.24 9.29 8.84
C PRO A 348 -5.22 7.82 9.26
N GLY A 349 -6.26 7.38 9.97
CA GLY A 349 -6.41 6.00 10.40
C GLY A 349 -7.84 5.53 10.22
N VAL A 350 -8.00 4.22 10.08
CA VAL A 350 -9.29 3.59 9.80
C VAL A 350 -9.53 2.47 10.80
N SER A 351 -10.79 2.32 11.22
CA SER A 351 -11.25 1.17 11.99
C SER A 351 -12.49 0.59 11.30
N ILE A 352 -12.49 -0.73 11.10
CA ILE A 352 -13.54 -1.47 10.42
C ILE A 352 -14.12 -2.48 11.42
N ASN A 353 -15.42 -2.37 11.71
CA ASN A 353 -16.10 -3.18 12.74
C ASN A 353 -15.36 -3.18 14.09
N ASN A 354 -14.93 -1.99 14.52
CA ASN A 354 -14.21 -1.72 15.78
C ASN A 354 -12.81 -2.35 15.86
N VAL A 355 -12.24 -2.74 14.73
CA VAL A 355 -10.85 -3.22 14.63
C VAL A 355 -10.05 -2.23 13.82
N ALA A 356 -8.98 -1.68 14.39
CA ALA A 356 -8.07 -0.80 13.68
C ALA A 356 -7.49 -1.51 12.45
N TYR A 357 -7.64 -0.90 11.29
CA TYR A 357 -7.14 -1.37 10.01
C TYR A 357 -5.60 -1.39 10.02
N ARG A 358 -5.03 -2.41 9.38
CA ARG A 358 -3.59 -2.62 9.18
C ARG A 358 -3.30 -2.73 7.68
N GLY A 359 -2.19 -2.16 7.23
CA GLY A 359 -1.80 -2.09 5.83
C GLY A 359 -1.65 -0.66 5.34
N ASN A 360 -1.48 -0.50 4.03
CA ASN A 360 -1.38 0.81 3.39
C ASN A 360 -2.71 1.59 3.50
N ILE A 361 -2.63 2.88 3.84
CA ILE A 361 -3.80 3.76 3.96
C ILE A 361 -4.13 4.35 2.58
N GLU A 362 -4.62 3.49 1.68
CA GLU A 362 -5.09 3.86 0.34
C GLU A 362 -6.57 3.52 0.19
N ALA A 363 -7.31 4.32 -0.58
CA ALA A 363 -8.76 4.17 -0.67
C ALA A 363 -9.18 2.80 -1.24
N SER A 364 -8.46 2.28 -2.23
CA SER A 364 -8.68 0.95 -2.82
C SER A 364 -8.43 -0.18 -1.83
N GLU A 365 -7.36 -0.09 -1.04
CA GLU A 365 -6.99 -1.05 0.00
C GLU A 365 -8.03 -1.10 1.12
N ILE A 366 -8.52 0.08 1.52
CA ILE A 366 -9.61 0.20 2.50
C ILE A 366 -10.91 -0.35 1.92
N LYS A 367 -11.21 -0.13 0.63
CA LYS A 367 -12.36 -0.73 -0.06
C LYS A 367 -12.30 -2.25 -0.02
N GLU A 368 -11.17 -2.87 -0.32
CA GLU A 368 -11.00 -4.33 -0.23
C GLU A 368 -11.31 -4.84 1.19
N ALA A 369 -10.79 -4.18 2.22
CA ALA A 369 -11.04 -4.56 3.60
C ALA A 369 -12.51 -4.37 4.05
N ILE A 370 -13.15 -3.28 3.61
CA ILE A 370 -14.60 -3.06 3.82
C ILE A 370 -15.41 -4.16 3.14
N CYS A 371 -15.10 -4.46 1.88
CA CYS A 371 -15.76 -5.51 1.11
C CYS A 371 -15.57 -6.90 1.72
N ALA A 372 -14.41 -7.17 2.33
CA ALA A 372 -14.16 -8.39 3.09
C ALA A 372 -14.98 -8.47 4.40
N ALA A 373 -15.39 -7.32 4.95
CA ALA A 373 -16.19 -7.22 6.17
C ALA A 373 -17.70 -7.43 5.94
N LEU A 374 -18.17 -7.31 4.70
CA LEU A 374 -19.56 -7.52 4.32
C LEU A 374 -19.86 -9.01 4.16
N ILE A 375 -21.01 -9.45 4.70
CA ILE A 375 -21.51 -10.81 4.48
C ILE A 375 -22.02 -10.92 3.04
N ASP A 376 -22.95 -10.05 2.65
CA ASP A 376 -23.45 -9.92 1.28
C ASP A 376 -22.72 -8.79 0.55
N LYS A 377 -21.86 -9.15 -0.42
CA LYS A 377 -21.03 -8.18 -1.16
C LYS A 377 -21.85 -7.50 -2.28
N PRO A 378 -21.90 -6.16 -2.36
CA PRO A 378 -22.49 -5.45 -3.48
C PRO A 378 -21.63 -5.56 -4.76
N GLU A 379 -22.21 -5.21 -5.91
CA GLU A 379 -21.49 -5.13 -7.20
C GLU A 379 -20.25 -4.23 -7.11
N ALA A 380 -20.32 -3.15 -6.33
CA ALA A 380 -19.17 -2.28 -6.07
C ALA A 380 -17.98 -3.01 -5.41
N CYS A 381 -18.20 -4.16 -4.77
CA CYS A 381 -17.17 -5.01 -4.16
C CYS A 381 -16.72 -6.17 -5.05
N GLU A 382 -17.27 -6.29 -6.26
CA GLU A 382 -16.74 -7.20 -7.26
C GLU A 382 -15.47 -6.58 -7.83
N ASP A 383 -14.36 -7.31 -7.73
CA ASP A 383 -13.16 -6.93 -8.46
C ASP A 383 -13.54 -6.90 -9.95
N GLU A 384 -13.34 -5.77 -10.63
CA GLU A 384 -13.25 -5.81 -12.09
C GLU A 384 -12.25 -6.93 -12.39
N GLN A 385 -12.69 -8.00 -13.04
CA GLN A 385 -11.78 -9.01 -13.55
C GLN A 385 -10.92 -8.31 -14.59
N ILE A 386 -9.86 -7.66 -14.13
CA ILE A 386 -8.70 -7.35 -14.94
C ILE A 386 -8.12 -8.72 -15.22
N SER A 387 -8.65 -9.37 -16.26
CA SER A 387 -7.92 -10.37 -17.00
C SER A 387 -6.56 -9.73 -17.25
N PHE A 388 -5.53 -10.30 -16.64
CA PHE A 388 -4.16 -9.98 -16.96
C PHE A 388 -3.95 -10.53 -18.38
N GLU A 389 -4.48 -9.83 -19.39
CA GLU A 389 -3.99 -10.01 -20.74
C GLU A 389 -2.54 -9.55 -20.69
N PRO A 390 -1.56 -10.44 -20.93
CA PRO A 390 -0.16 -10.06 -20.94
C PRO A 390 0.01 -8.86 -21.87
N ASN A 391 0.54 -7.79 -21.29
CA ASN A 391 0.72 -6.45 -21.83
C ASN A 391 0.91 -6.40 -23.36
N ARG A 392 -0.19 -6.21 -24.11
CA ARG A 392 -0.24 -6.17 -25.59
C ARG A 392 0.63 -5.07 -26.20
N GLN A 393 1.04 -4.08 -25.40
CA GLN A 393 1.96 -3.03 -25.84
C GLN A 393 3.40 -3.53 -26.04
N ILE A 394 3.83 -4.54 -25.29
CA ILE A 394 5.20 -5.09 -25.41
C ILE A 394 5.33 -5.93 -26.69
N GLU A 395 4.30 -6.73 -27.03
CA GLU A 395 4.29 -7.54 -28.25
C GLU A 395 4.34 -6.70 -29.53
N ASN A 396 3.61 -5.58 -29.58
CA ASN A 396 3.62 -4.68 -30.74
C ASN A 396 5.02 -4.10 -31.00
N SER A 397 5.78 -3.79 -29.96
CA SER A 397 7.13 -3.26 -30.11
C SER A 397 8.09 -4.28 -30.71
N TYR A 398 8.04 -5.55 -30.26
CA TYR A 398 8.88 -6.62 -30.81
C TYR A 398 8.47 -7.00 -32.22
N PHE A 399 7.17 -7.01 -32.51
CA PHE A 399 6.67 -7.28 -33.86
C PHE A 399 7.18 -6.26 -34.89
N TRP A 400 7.09 -4.96 -34.60
CA TRP A 400 7.62 -3.93 -35.48
C TRP A 400 9.14 -4.00 -35.63
N LEU A 401 9.85 -4.33 -34.57
CA LEU A 401 11.31 -4.51 -34.62
C LEU A 401 11.71 -5.69 -35.52
N ILE A 402 10.98 -6.81 -35.46
CA ILE A 402 11.19 -7.96 -36.35
C ILE A 402 10.89 -7.58 -37.81
N VAL A 403 9.80 -6.84 -38.07
CA VAL A 403 9.45 -6.38 -39.42
C VAL A 403 10.55 -5.49 -40.01
N VAL A 404 11.12 -4.57 -39.22
CA VAL A 404 12.23 -3.70 -39.66
C VAL A 404 13.49 -4.52 -39.95
N VAL A 405 13.85 -5.48 -39.09
CA VAL A 405 15.03 -6.33 -39.32
C VAL A 405 14.86 -7.21 -40.56
N CYS A 406 13.68 -7.81 -40.76
CA CYS A 406 13.38 -8.63 -41.93
C CYS A 406 13.40 -7.80 -43.22
N THR A 407 12.82 -6.60 -43.22
CA THR A 407 12.83 -5.71 -44.40
C THR A 407 14.24 -5.24 -44.75
N LEU A 408 15.06 -4.86 -43.77
CA LEU A 408 16.47 -4.52 -44.01
C LEU A 408 17.28 -5.70 -44.55
N SER A 409 17.04 -6.92 -44.04
CA SER A 409 17.69 -8.14 -44.51
C SER A 409 17.34 -8.45 -45.97
N VAL A 410 16.07 -8.31 -46.35
CA VAL A 410 15.62 -8.49 -47.74
C VAL A 410 16.21 -7.43 -48.66
N LEU A 411 16.23 -6.16 -48.24
CA LEU A 411 16.84 -5.07 -49.03
C LEU A 411 18.34 -5.31 -49.22
N PHE A 412 19.04 -5.80 -48.21
CA PHE A 412 20.45 -6.14 -48.30
C PHE A 412 20.71 -7.29 -49.29
N ILE A 413 19.87 -8.35 -49.26
CA ILE A 413 19.95 -9.45 -50.22
C ILE A 413 19.68 -8.94 -51.64
N LEU A 414 18.65 -8.11 -51.84
CA LEU A 414 18.33 -7.53 -53.15
C LEU A 414 19.48 -6.65 -53.67
N PHE A 415 20.14 -5.90 -52.78
CA PHE A 415 21.30 -5.09 -53.11
C PHE A 415 22.49 -5.97 -53.55
N ILE A 416 22.77 -7.06 -52.83
CA ILE A 416 23.80 -8.03 -53.24
C ILE A 416 23.46 -8.65 -54.60
N VAL A 417 22.21 -9.07 -54.82
CA VAL A 417 21.76 -9.64 -56.10
C VAL A 417 21.90 -8.61 -57.23
N PHE A 418 21.61 -7.33 -56.96
CA PHE A 418 21.79 -6.25 -57.92
C PHE A 418 23.25 -6.03 -58.29
N ILE A 419 24.15 -5.99 -57.29
CA ILE A 419 25.60 -5.90 -57.53
C ILE A 419 26.07 -7.10 -58.34
N TYR A 420 25.65 -8.31 -57.96
CA TYR A 420 26.04 -9.55 -58.64
C TYR A 420 25.55 -9.57 -60.09
N ARG A 421 24.30 -9.18 -60.35
CA ARG A 421 23.75 -9.03 -61.70
C ARG A 421 24.52 -8.01 -62.52
N ARG A 422 24.91 -6.88 -61.93
CA ARG A 422 25.70 -5.85 -62.61
C ARG A 422 27.08 -6.38 -63.00
N GLN A 423 27.79 -7.03 -62.06
CA GLN A 423 29.09 -7.64 -62.34
C GLN A 423 29.00 -8.76 -63.39
N MET A 424 27.98 -9.61 -63.31
CA MET A 424 27.73 -10.66 -64.30
C MET A 424 27.46 -10.10 -65.69
N ASN A 425 26.66 -9.03 -65.80
CA ASN A 425 26.42 -8.39 -67.10
C ASN A 425 27.69 -7.79 -67.69
N GLU A 426 28.54 -7.16 -66.89
CA GLU A 426 29.84 -6.65 -67.34
C GLU A 426 30.76 -7.80 -67.80
N SER A 427 30.81 -8.91 -67.04
CA SER A 427 31.57 -10.10 -67.43
C SER A 427 31.03 -10.77 -68.70
N MET A 428 29.72 -10.87 -68.86
CA MET A 428 29.09 -11.44 -70.06
C MET A 428 29.38 -10.59 -71.30
N GLN A 429 29.27 -9.25 -71.20
CA GLN A 429 29.61 -8.37 -72.31
C GLN A 429 31.09 -8.47 -72.70
N LYS A 430 31.99 -8.65 -71.74
CA LYS A 430 33.42 -8.86 -72.03
C LYS A 430 33.65 -10.18 -72.78
N ASN A 431 33.07 -11.28 -72.29
CA ASN A 431 33.19 -12.59 -72.93
C ASN A 431 32.58 -12.61 -74.34
N ILE A 432 31.43 -11.96 -74.55
CA ILE A 432 30.80 -11.86 -75.88
C ILE A 432 31.68 -11.05 -76.83
N ARG A 433 32.26 -9.91 -76.41
CA ARG A 433 33.19 -9.15 -77.26
C ARG A 433 34.42 -9.95 -77.64
N GLU A 434 34.98 -10.72 -76.71
CA GLU A 434 36.12 -11.60 -76.98
C GLU A 434 35.76 -12.70 -77.99
N GLN A 435 34.60 -13.35 -77.85
CA GLN A 435 34.12 -14.36 -78.80
C GLN A 435 33.83 -13.78 -80.19
N VAL A 436 33.18 -12.61 -80.27
CA VAL A 436 32.92 -11.91 -81.54
C VAL A 436 34.25 -11.52 -82.20
N SER A 437 35.22 -10.99 -81.45
CA SER A 437 36.54 -10.66 -81.99
C SER A 437 37.27 -11.90 -82.53
N GLN A 438 37.19 -13.04 -81.83
CA GLN A 438 37.75 -14.30 -82.33
C GLN A 438 37.04 -14.80 -83.60
N GLN A 439 35.71 -14.74 -83.66
CA GLN A 439 34.98 -15.14 -84.87
C GLN A 439 35.26 -14.23 -86.06
N VAL A 440 35.32 -12.90 -85.85
CA VAL A 440 35.69 -11.94 -86.90
C VAL A 440 37.11 -12.22 -87.40
N ASN A 441 38.08 -12.44 -86.50
CA ASN A 441 39.45 -12.80 -86.90
C ASN A 441 39.50 -14.11 -87.69
N ASN A 442 38.73 -15.13 -87.30
CA ASN A 442 38.64 -16.38 -88.06
C ASN A 442 37.99 -16.19 -89.43
N TYR A 443 36.96 -15.35 -89.52
CA TYR A 443 36.30 -15.00 -90.78
C TYR A 443 37.21 -14.21 -91.71
N VAL A 444 37.94 -13.21 -91.21
CA VAL A 444 38.94 -12.45 -91.98
C VAL A 444 40.04 -13.38 -92.51
N ARG A 445 40.62 -14.25 -91.67
CA ARG A 445 41.61 -15.26 -92.10
C ARG A 445 41.09 -16.18 -93.19
N PHE A 446 39.81 -16.59 -93.11
CA PHE A 446 39.19 -17.41 -94.14
C PHE A 446 39.12 -16.68 -95.50
N TYR A 447 38.78 -15.40 -95.52
CA TYR A 447 38.74 -14.61 -96.77
C TYR A 447 40.13 -14.27 -97.32
N GLU A 448 41.09 -13.88 -96.47
CA GLU A 448 42.47 -13.63 -96.89
C GLU A 448 43.08 -14.88 -97.56
N SER A 449 42.82 -16.07 -96.99
CA SER A 449 43.28 -17.35 -97.59
C SER A 449 42.66 -17.68 -98.95
N ARG A 450 41.55 -17.01 -99.31
CA ARG A 450 40.82 -17.23 -100.56
C ARG A 450 41.15 -16.17 -101.62
N SER A 451 41.63 -14.98 -101.23
CA SER A 451 42.12 -13.95 -102.16
C SER A 451 43.54 -14.18 -102.67
N GLU A 452 44.30 -15.10 -102.06
CA GLU A 452 45.66 -15.48 -102.48
C GLU A 452 45.71 -16.70 -103.43
N LYS A 453 44.56 -17.12 -103.97
CA LYS A 453 44.45 -18.12 -105.06
C LYS A 453 43.69 -17.52 -106.23
#